data_AF-A0A3M1S984-F1
#
_entry.id   AF-A0A3M1S984-F1
#
_cell.length_a   1.000
_cell.length_b   1.000
_cell.length_c   1.000
_cell.angle_alpha   90.00
_cell.angle_beta   90.00
_cell.angle_gamma   90.00
#
_symmetry.space_group_name_H-M   'P 1'
#
loop_
_entity.id
_entity.type
_entity.pdbx_description
1 polymer ?
#
loop_
_entity_poly.entity_id
_entity_poly.type
_entity_poly.pdbx_seq_one_letter_code
_entity_poly.pdbx_strand_id
1 'polypeptide(L)'
;MSLPEDVSAPGGKNILFVTDYQRGGRGRRGRRWFSPPGKDITMSLFLPIESAGISTLHMLNASLSGVKALHDLCDEMQTGEDTSRSIWPKWPNDIYWNEKKAGGVLGEVRKAKTGGDMLVIGVGINLNSSQDDVPPELKDIMTGFFMETGIETKRG
;
A
#
# COMPACT_ATOMS: atom_id res chain seq x y z
N MET A 1 4.25 9.95 10.87
CA MET A 1 4.15 9.57 12.28
C MET A 1 5.12 8.41 12.49
N SER A 2 6.16 8.59 13.29
CA SER A 2 6.95 7.45 13.76
C SER A 2 6.06 6.64 14.68
N LEU A 3 5.99 5.32 14.46
CA LEU A 3 5.29 4.44 15.37
C LEU A 3 5.97 4.52 16.75
N PRO A 4 5.20 4.63 17.85
CA PRO A 4 5.75 4.53 19.20
C PRO A 4 6.59 3.24 19.34
N GLU A 5 7.68 3.31 20.11
CA GLU A 5 8.55 2.15 20.38
C GLU A 5 7.82 1.01 21.13
N ASP A 6 6.63 1.29 21.66
CA ASP A 6 5.83 0.40 22.51
C ASP A 6 4.55 -0.14 21.85
N VAL A 7 4.34 0.04 20.53
CA VAL A 7 3.19 -0.57 19.86
C VAL A 7 3.43 -2.09 19.69
N SER A 8 3.39 -2.80 20.80
CA SER A 8 3.01 -4.21 20.82
C SER A 8 1.50 -4.27 20.67
N ALA A 9 0.99 -5.03 19.71
CA ALA A 9 -0.43 -5.28 19.65
C ALA A 9 -0.91 -5.88 20.98
N PRO A 10 -1.85 -5.24 21.70
CA PRO A 10 -2.29 -5.74 23.00
C PRO A 10 -2.85 -7.17 22.84
N GLY A 11 -2.19 -8.14 23.46
CA GLY A 11 -2.66 -9.53 23.53
C GLY A 11 -2.53 -10.34 22.22
N GLY A 12 -1.59 -10.03 21.33
CA GLY A 12 -1.38 -10.83 20.11
C GLY A 12 -2.52 -10.70 19.08
N LYS A 13 -3.18 -9.54 19.04
CA LYS A 13 -4.24 -9.24 18.07
C LYS A 13 -3.69 -8.58 16.80
N ASN A 14 -4.40 -8.73 15.70
CA ASN A 14 -4.13 -7.96 14.49
C ASN A 14 -4.68 -6.53 14.66
N ILE A 15 -3.92 -5.51 14.26
CA ILE A 15 -4.35 -4.10 14.35
C ILE A 15 -4.13 -3.41 13.01
N LEU A 16 -5.16 -2.72 12.52
CA LEU A 16 -5.09 -1.90 11.32
C LEU A 16 -5.09 -0.42 11.70
N PHE A 17 -4.07 0.31 11.26
CA PHE A 17 -4.05 1.76 11.29
C PHE A 17 -4.31 2.28 9.89
N VAL A 18 -5.22 3.23 9.75
CA VAL A 18 -5.53 3.93 8.49
C VAL A 18 -5.34 5.41 8.72
N THR A 19 -4.87 6.14 7.70
CA THR A 19 -4.74 7.58 7.78
C THR A 19 -5.01 8.24 6.42
N ASP A 20 -5.58 9.44 6.46
CA ASP A 20 -5.76 10.26 5.27
C ASP A 20 -4.48 10.93 4.79
N TYR A 21 -3.45 11.03 5.64
CA TYR A 21 -2.22 11.71 5.27
C TYR A 21 -1.00 11.25 6.08
N GLN A 22 0.08 10.95 5.37
CA GLN A 22 1.38 10.65 5.96
C GLN A 22 2.40 11.76 5.67
N ARG A 23 2.74 12.56 6.69
CA ARG A 23 3.81 13.57 6.57
C ARG A 23 5.21 13.00 6.27
N GLY A 24 5.44 11.73 6.57
CA GLY A 24 6.74 11.07 6.46
C GLY A 24 6.60 9.62 6.00
N GLY A 25 5.77 9.40 4.97
CA GLY A 25 5.59 8.08 4.35
C GLY A 25 6.93 7.49 3.93
N ARG A 26 7.15 6.20 4.24
CA ARG A 26 8.40 5.49 3.95
C ARG A 26 8.17 4.46 2.85
N GLY A 27 9.12 4.39 1.93
CA GLY A 27 9.30 3.30 0.99
C GLY A 27 10.57 2.50 1.30
N ARG A 28 10.83 1.47 0.51
CA ARG A 28 12.04 0.66 0.64
C ARG A 28 13.30 1.46 0.32
N ARG A 29 14.43 1.01 0.86
CA ARG A 29 15.78 1.55 0.55
C ARG A 29 15.86 3.08 0.76
N GLY A 30 15.18 3.58 1.78
CA GLY A 30 15.18 5.00 2.15
C GLY A 30 14.36 5.92 1.24
N ARG A 31 13.64 5.39 0.24
CA ARG A 31 12.73 6.20 -0.58
C ARG A 31 11.55 6.71 0.25
N ARG A 32 10.96 7.83 -0.15
CA ARG A 32 9.72 8.32 0.45
C ARG A 32 8.50 7.72 -0.25
N TRP A 33 7.46 7.44 0.52
CA TRP A 33 6.12 7.21 -0.02
C TRP A 33 5.40 8.56 -0.08
N PHE A 34 4.88 8.90 -1.25
CA PHE A 34 4.10 10.12 -1.46
C PHE A 34 2.64 9.74 -1.64
N SER A 35 1.77 10.50 -0.99
CA SER A 35 0.33 10.43 -1.14
C SER A 35 -0.27 11.78 -0.75
N PRO A 36 -1.07 12.43 -1.61
CA PRO A 36 -1.78 13.65 -1.26
C PRO A 36 -2.81 13.40 -0.15
N PRO A 37 -3.04 14.38 0.74
CA PRO A 37 -4.05 14.25 1.79
C PRO A 37 -5.43 13.87 1.24
N GLY A 38 -6.02 12.80 1.76
CA GLY A 38 -7.38 12.42 1.45
C GLY A 38 -7.61 11.82 0.05
N LYS A 39 -6.56 11.53 -0.71
CA LYS A 39 -6.68 11.03 -2.10
C LYS A 39 -6.45 9.54 -2.26
N ASP A 40 -5.58 8.97 -1.44
CA ASP A 40 -5.18 7.56 -1.58
C ASP A 40 -5.50 6.75 -0.32
N ILE A 41 -5.35 5.44 -0.43
CA ILE A 41 -5.40 4.53 0.71
C ILE A 41 -3.99 4.42 1.28
N THR A 42 -3.82 4.81 2.54
CA THR A 42 -2.58 4.56 3.28
C THR A 42 -2.89 3.91 4.62
N MET A 43 -2.33 2.73 4.83
CA MET A 43 -2.59 1.92 6.02
C MET A 43 -1.37 1.15 6.50
N SER A 44 -1.41 0.68 7.74
CA SER A 44 -0.40 -0.19 8.32
C SER A 44 -1.08 -1.29 9.14
N LEU A 45 -0.83 -2.54 8.77
CA LEU A 45 -1.34 -3.71 9.44
C LEU A 45 -0.26 -4.32 10.33
N PHE A 46 -0.56 -4.45 11.61
CA PHE A 46 0.31 -5.04 12.62
C PHE A 46 -0.13 -6.48 12.83
N LEU A 47 0.79 -7.40 12.52
CA LEU A 47 0.56 -8.84 12.58
C LEU A 47 1.59 -9.46 13.53
N PRO A 48 1.16 -10.07 14.65
CA PRO A 48 1.99 -10.98 15.40
C PRO A 48 2.42 -12.15 14.50
N ILE A 49 3.71 -12.50 14.52
CA ILE A 49 4.27 -13.57 13.70
C ILE A 49 5.11 -14.52 14.56
N GLU A 50 5.03 -15.81 14.27
CA GLU A 50 5.80 -16.83 14.99
C GLU A 50 7.30 -16.80 14.64
N SER A 51 7.64 -16.31 13.43
CA SER A 51 9.00 -16.21 12.95
C SER A 51 9.14 -15.16 11.85
N ALA A 52 10.27 -14.47 11.80
CA ALA A 52 10.59 -13.54 10.70
C ALA A 52 10.54 -14.21 9.31
N GLY A 53 10.70 -15.54 9.22
CA GLY A 53 10.71 -16.26 7.93
C GLY A 53 9.41 -16.15 7.13
N ILE A 54 8.27 -15.93 7.79
CA ILE A 54 6.97 -15.83 7.10
C ILE A 54 6.68 -14.43 6.55
N SER A 55 7.53 -13.42 6.84
CA SER A 55 7.25 -12.03 6.46
C SER A 55 7.13 -11.82 4.95
N THR A 56 7.93 -12.55 4.17
CA THR A 56 7.92 -12.44 2.71
C THR A 56 6.60 -12.92 2.11
N LEU A 57 6.03 -14.01 2.65
CA LEU A 57 4.73 -14.52 2.20
C LEU A 57 3.61 -13.53 2.50
N HIS A 58 3.61 -12.93 3.68
CA HIS A 58 2.63 -11.89 4.03
C HIS A 58 2.76 -10.63 3.17
N MET A 59 3.99 -10.18 2.86
CA MET A 59 4.20 -9.05 1.94
C MET A 59 3.71 -9.37 0.53
N LEU A 60 4.00 -10.57 0.03
CA LEU A 60 3.52 -11.03 -1.28
C LEU A 60 1.98 -11.05 -1.30
N ASN A 61 1.35 -11.63 -0.28
CA ASN A 61 -0.10 -11.66 -0.16
C ASN A 61 -0.70 -10.26 -0.16
N ALA A 62 -0.13 -9.32 0.62
CA ALA A 62 -0.60 -7.94 0.63
C ALA A 62 -0.48 -7.26 -0.75
N SER A 63 0.61 -7.50 -1.49
CA SER A 63 0.79 -6.95 -2.83
C SER A 63 -0.22 -7.53 -3.83
N LEU A 64 -0.46 -8.85 -3.77
CA LEU A 64 -1.45 -9.52 -4.62
C LEU A 64 -2.88 -9.11 -4.27
N SER A 65 -3.19 -8.90 -3.00
CA SER A 65 -4.47 -8.36 -2.55
C SER A 65 -4.71 -6.96 -3.09
N GLY A 66 -3.68 -6.10 -3.12
CA GLY A 66 -3.80 -4.76 -3.70
C GLY A 66 -4.00 -4.79 -5.23
N VAL A 67 -3.32 -5.69 -5.94
CA VAL A 67 -3.60 -5.95 -7.37
C VAL A 67 -5.06 -6.37 -7.56
N LYS A 68 -5.50 -7.41 -6.83
CA LYS A 68 -6.86 -7.93 -6.92
C LYS A 68 -7.91 -6.86 -6.59
N ALA A 69 -7.68 -6.03 -5.59
CA ALA A 69 -8.59 -4.95 -5.21
C ALA A 69 -8.75 -3.90 -6.33
N LEU A 70 -7.66 -3.56 -7.04
CA LEU A 70 -7.75 -2.65 -8.19
C LEU A 70 -8.47 -3.31 -9.38
N HIS A 71 -8.24 -4.60 -9.64
CA HIS A 71 -9.00 -5.35 -10.65
C HIS A 71 -10.50 -5.36 -10.32
N ASP A 72 -10.86 -5.67 -9.07
CA ASP A 72 -12.26 -5.70 -8.62
C ASP A 72 -12.92 -4.32 -8.74
N LEU A 73 -12.18 -3.26 -8.42
CA LEU A 73 -12.66 -1.90 -8.57
C LEU A 73 -12.86 -1.53 -10.06
N CYS A 74 -11.98 -1.95 -10.95
CA CYS A 74 -12.17 -1.76 -12.39
C CYS A 74 -13.43 -2.47 -12.90
N ASP A 75 -13.68 -3.70 -12.44
CA ASP A 75 -14.87 -4.47 -12.80
C ASP A 75 -16.14 -3.80 -12.24
N GLU A 76 -16.12 -3.36 -10.97
CA GLU A 76 -17.23 -2.65 -10.33
C GLU A 76 -17.58 -1.35 -11.07
N MET A 77 -16.56 -0.57 -11.46
CA MET A 77 -16.72 0.71 -12.15
C MET A 77 -16.84 0.57 -13.68
N GLN A 78 -16.86 -0.67 -14.20
CA GLN A 78 -17.02 -0.98 -15.63
C GLN A 78 -16.02 -0.24 -16.53
N THR A 79 -14.75 -0.19 -16.12
CA THR A 79 -13.70 0.60 -16.81
C THR A 79 -13.22 -0.01 -18.14
N GLY A 80 -13.74 -1.20 -18.49
CA GLY A 80 -13.28 -2.00 -19.63
C GLY A 80 -12.17 -2.99 -19.26
N GLU A 81 -12.16 -4.12 -19.97
CA GLU A 81 -11.28 -5.26 -19.66
C GLU A 81 -9.79 -4.98 -19.97
N ASP A 82 -9.51 -4.16 -20.99
CA ASP A 82 -8.13 -3.76 -21.32
C ASP A 82 -7.51 -2.92 -20.21
N THR A 83 -8.32 -2.05 -19.59
CA THR A 83 -7.92 -1.18 -18.48
C THR A 83 -7.51 -2.00 -17.26
N SER A 84 -8.29 -3.01 -16.88
CA SER A 84 -7.99 -3.87 -15.72
C SER A 84 -6.79 -4.79 -15.99
N ARG A 85 -6.71 -5.42 -17.16
CA ARG A 85 -5.62 -6.35 -17.55
C ARG A 85 -4.21 -5.74 -17.45
N SER A 86 -4.09 -4.42 -17.50
CA SER A 86 -2.82 -3.70 -17.33
C SER A 86 -2.34 -3.58 -15.89
N ILE A 87 -3.09 -4.09 -14.89
CA ILE A 87 -2.69 -4.08 -13.48
C ILE A 87 -1.95 -5.39 -13.12
N TRP A 88 -0.73 -5.28 -12.61
CA TRP A 88 0.11 -6.45 -12.33
C TRP A 88 1.04 -6.26 -11.12
N PRO A 89 1.42 -7.36 -10.44
CA PRO A 89 2.37 -7.31 -9.34
C PRO A 89 3.80 -7.18 -9.87
N LYS A 90 4.50 -6.12 -9.49
CA LYS A 90 5.94 -6.01 -9.70
C LYS A 90 6.67 -6.49 -8.45
N TRP A 91 7.22 -7.70 -8.56
CA TRP A 91 7.87 -8.37 -7.44
C TRP A 91 9.03 -7.54 -6.84
N PRO A 92 9.18 -7.51 -5.50
CA PRO A 92 8.40 -8.25 -4.51
C PRO A 92 7.20 -7.50 -3.91
N ASN A 93 7.12 -6.18 -4.06
CA ASN A 93 6.29 -5.36 -3.18
C ASN A 93 5.58 -4.21 -3.89
N ASP A 94 5.62 -4.11 -5.21
CA ASP A 94 5.00 -3.00 -5.91
C ASP A 94 3.80 -3.46 -6.73
N ILE A 95 2.82 -2.58 -6.86
CA ILE A 95 1.64 -2.77 -7.69
C ILE A 95 1.77 -1.79 -8.85
N TYR A 96 1.74 -2.32 -10.07
CA TYR A 96 1.91 -1.54 -11.28
C TYR A 96 0.62 -1.54 -12.09
N TRP A 97 0.41 -0.44 -12.79
CA TRP A 97 -0.62 -0.29 -13.81
C TRP A 97 0.09 0.27 -15.05
N ASN A 98 0.03 -0.48 -16.15
CA ASN A 98 0.91 -0.27 -17.29
C ASN A 98 2.38 -0.33 -16.83
N GLU A 99 3.16 0.72 -17.08
CA GLU A 99 4.57 0.81 -16.68
C GLU A 99 4.81 1.66 -15.42
N LYS A 100 3.73 2.20 -14.83
CA LYS A 100 3.80 3.13 -13.69
C LYS A 100 3.34 2.47 -12.40
N LYS A 101 3.86 2.96 -11.28
CA LYS A 101 3.55 2.45 -9.95
C LYS A 101 2.19 2.98 -9.48
N ALA A 102 1.25 2.07 -9.25
CA ALA A 102 -0.09 2.35 -8.72
C ALA A 102 -0.21 2.08 -7.21
N GLY A 103 0.71 1.30 -6.63
CA GLY A 103 0.70 1.01 -5.22
C GLY A 103 1.99 0.35 -4.74
N GLY A 104 2.12 0.18 -3.43
CA GLY A 104 3.28 -0.46 -2.84
C GLY A 104 3.04 -0.99 -1.44
N VAL A 105 3.84 -1.99 -1.09
CA VAL A 105 3.85 -2.67 0.19
C VAL A 105 5.23 -2.53 0.83
N LEU A 106 5.24 -2.30 2.15
CA LEU A 106 6.47 -2.28 2.94
C LEU A 106 6.27 -3.14 4.18
N GLY A 107 6.98 -4.26 4.25
CA GLY A 107 7.05 -5.07 5.47
C GLY A 107 8.27 -4.72 6.31
N GLU A 108 8.06 -4.52 7.60
CA GLU A 108 9.11 -4.35 8.59
C GLU A 108 8.88 -5.30 9.77
N VAL A 109 9.86 -6.14 10.06
CA VAL A 109 9.83 -6.99 11.27
C VAL A 109 10.34 -6.16 12.45
N ARG A 110 9.55 -6.15 13.53
CA ARG A 110 9.90 -5.60 14.83
C ARG A 110 10.06 -6.76 15.81
N LYS A 111 11.27 -6.93 16.32
CA LYS A 111 11.55 -7.94 17.35
C LYS A 111 11.08 -7.42 18.69
N ALA A 112 10.20 -8.16 19.36
CA ALA A 112 9.82 -7.82 20.72
C ALA A 112 10.83 -8.43 21.70
N LYS A 113 11.10 -7.72 22.81
CA LYS A 113 11.89 -8.29 23.92
C LYS A 113 11.11 -9.42 24.64
N THR A 114 9.79 -9.36 24.60
CA THR A 114 8.84 -10.33 25.15
C THR A 114 7.58 -10.33 24.28
N GLY A 115 6.93 -11.48 24.03
CA GLY A 115 5.62 -11.54 23.34
C GLY A 115 5.63 -11.83 21.83
N GLY A 116 6.76 -12.28 21.27
CA GLY A 116 6.87 -12.70 19.86
C GLY A 116 7.22 -11.57 18.88
N ASP A 117 7.73 -11.94 17.70
CA ASP A 117 8.03 -10.97 16.66
C ASP A 117 6.74 -10.38 16.06
N MET A 118 6.84 -9.17 15.53
CA MET A 118 5.73 -8.47 14.89
C MET A 118 6.10 -8.04 13.48
N LEU A 119 5.23 -8.31 12.53
CA LEU A 119 5.33 -7.78 11.18
C LEU A 119 4.40 -6.58 11.03
N VAL A 120 4.98 -5.44 10.68
CA VAL A 120 4.22 -4.25 10.26
C VAL A 120 4.21 -4.21 8.73
N ILE A 121 3.03 -4.29 8.14
CA ILE A 121 2.82 -4.20 6.69
C ILE A 121 2.19 -2.85 6.38
N GLY A 122 2.99 -1.92 5.89
CA GLY A 122 2.51 -0.68 5.27
C GLY A 122 1.98 -0.96 3.87
N VAL A 123 0.78 -0.46 3.56
CA VAL A 123 0.17 -0.55 2.23
C VAL A 123 -0.23 0.87 1.80
N GLY A 124 0.18 1.23 0.59
CA GLY A 124 -0.23 2.46 -0.07
C GLY A 124 -0.77 2.16 -1.47
N ILE A 125 -2.01 2.56 -1.77
CA ILE A 125 -2.65 2.39 -3.09
C ILE A 125 -3.11 3.76 -3.59
N ASN A 126 -2.62 4.17 -4.74
CA ASN A 126 -2.98 5.43 -5.38
C ASN A 126 -4.38 5.31 -5.99
N LEU A 127 -5.33 6.07 -5.45
CA LEU A 127 -6.75 5.94 -5.82
C LEU A 127 -7.21 7.18 -6.58
N ASN A 128 -7.39 8.32 -5.88
CA ASN A 128 -7.96 9.54 -6.44
C ASN A 128 -6.92 10.65 -6.73
N SER A 129 -5.63 10.34 -6.60
CA SER A 129 -4.56 11.28 -6.95
C SER A 129 -4.61 11.62 -8.44
N SER A 130 -4.43 12.90 -8.77
CA SER A 130 -4.32 13.42 -10.14
C SER A 130 -2.88 13.81 -10.49
N GLN A 131 -2.60 14.06 -11.76
CA GLN A 131 -1.27 14.53 -12.19
C GLN A 131 -0.90 15.92 -11.64
N ASP A 132 -1.88 16.70 -11.17
CA ASP A 132 -1.64 18.01 -10.55
C ASP A 132 -1.25 17.89 -9.07
N ASP A 133 -1.64 16.80 -8.40
CA ASP A 133 -1.27 16.52 -7.02
C ASP A 133 0.16 15.97 -6.89
N VAL A 134 0.71 15.42 -7.98
CA VAL A 134 1.97 14.66 -7.98
C VAL A 134 3.18 15.57 -8.19
N PRO A 135 4.24 15.47 -7.35
CA PRO A 135 5.50 16.18 -7.55
C PRO A 135 6.12 15.88 -8.91
N PRO A 136 6.76 16.86 -9.57
CA PRO A 136 7.32 16.69 -10.92
C PRO A 136 8.18 15.43 -11.09
N GLU A 137 9.00 15.09 -10.09
CA GLU A 137 9.89 13.92 -10.12
C GLU A 137 9.18 12.56 -10.07
N LEU A 138 7.88 12.53 -9.78
CA LEU A 138 7.08 11.31 -9.69
C LEU A 138 6.10 11.14 -10.86
N LYS A 139 5.80 12.18 -11.65
CA LYS A 139 4.73 12.17 -12.69
C LYS A 139 4.90 11.07 -13.74
N ASP A 140 6.16 10.76 -14.09
CA ASP A 140 6.46 9.75 -15.11
C ASP A 140 6.46 8.32 -14.57
N ILE A 141 6.48 8.14 -13.25
CA ILE A 141 6.63 6.82 -12.61
C ILE A 141 5.45 6.46 -11.69
N MET A 142 4.55 7.39 -11.43
CA MET A 142 3.37 7.22 -10.58
C MET A 142 2.10 7.26 -11.42
N THR A 143 1.20 6.33 -11.12
CA THR A 143 -0.17 6.34 -11.62
C THR A 143 -1.13 5.92 -10.51
N GLY A 144 -2.42 5.88 -10.78
CA GLY A 144 -3.46 5.46 -9.86
C GLY A 144 -4.80 5.29 -10.58
N PHE A 145 -5.80 4.80 -9.87
CA PHE A 145 -7.10 4.50 -10.46
C PHE A 145 -7.72 5.69 -11.21
N PHE A 146 -7.77 6.86 -10.58
CA PHE A 146 -8.31 8.07 -11.19
C PHE A 146 -7.49 8.53 -12.41
N MET A 147 -6.16 8.36 -12.40
CA MET A 147 -5.32 8.77 -13.53
C MET A 147 -5.55 7.91 -14.77
N GLU A 148 -5.81 6.61 -14.58
CA GLU A 148 -6.02 5.64 -15.67
C GLU A 148 -7.48 5.62 -16.17
N THR A 149 -8.44 6.00 -15.32
CA THR A 149 -9.87 5.82 -15.62
C THR A 149 -10.65 7.14 -15.71
N GLY A 150 -10.15 8.22 -15.11
CA GLY A 150 -10.87 9.48 -14.93
C GLY A 150 -12.03 9.42 -13.91
N ILE A 151 -12.17 8.31 -13.19
CA ILE A 151 -13.29 8.06 -12.28
C ILE A 151 -12.83 8.24 -10.82
N GLU A 152 -13.48 9.14 -10.09
CA GLU A 152 -13.25 9.29 -8.64
C GLU A 152 -14.10 8.26 -7.88
N THR A 153 -13.49 7.60 -6.89
CA THR A 153 -14.15 6.55 -6.10
C THR A 153 -14.07 6.82 -4.59
N LYS A 154 -14.91 6.15 -3.81
CA LYS A 154 -14.87 6.21 -2.36
C LYS A 154 -13.71 5.35 -1.84
N ARG A 155 -12.99 5.86 -0.84
CA ARG A 155 -11.90 5.15 -0.16
C ARG A 155 -12.39 4.19 0.93
N GLY A 156 -13.66 4.31 1.34
CA GLY A 156 -14.36 3.56 2.37
C GLY A 156 -15.80 4.03 2.52
#